data_AF-A0A7S1VU82-F1
#
_entry.id   AF-A0A7S1VU82-F1
#
_cell.length_a   1.000
_cell.length_b   1.000
_cell.length_c   1.000
_cell.angle_alpha   90.00
_cell.angle_beta   90.00
_cell.angle_gamma   90.00
#
_symmetry.space_group_name_H-M   'P 1'
#
loop_
_entity.id
_entity.type
_entity.pdbx_description
1 polymer ?
#
loop_
_entity_poly.entity_id
_entity_poly.type
_entity_poly.pdbx_seq_one_letter_code
_entity_poly.pdbx_strand_id
1 'polypeptide(L)'
;PDDPSQYMESELALHEHIQALNGLAAGATELYPLLLKQEDFWIDLAQLLSHENADVSQTVIKVLVEWLDPSLIETTESVMDLAKQAADTCVDLVVANLGRITDDDDDGNGDDGNQWSDAVEDILTMMENLLGLAMDETIVASIAKTPLISWLVEQISTSESEFADRSTELLALLWQQPLLWENNTWKELTRIPKYTSSLVETPEPVPNKNGNDDDDKPTTTIDALEVILQAVAKFRKKQPSSEMEVDYLENLCTALASALTLVGKPLVDA
;
A
#
# COMPACT_ATOMS: atom_id res chain seq x y z
N PRO A 1 -29.69 16.77 -7.89
CA PRO A 1 -29.97 15.34 -7.66
C PRO A 1 -29.21 14.81 -6.45
N ASP A 2 -28.05 15.38 -6.15
CA ASP A 2 -27.29 15.05 -4.93
C ASP A 2 -27.34 16.24 -3.97
N ASP A 3 -28.23 16.17 -2.99
CA ASP A 3 -28.20 17.04 -1.82
C ASP A 3 -27.54 16.25 -0.69
N PRO A 4 -26.27 16.55 -0.33
CA PRO A 4 -25.52 15.81 0.68
C PRO A 4 -26.25 15.67 2.02
N SER A 5 -27.14 16.62 2.34
CA SER A 5 -27.92 16.58 3.57
C SER A 5 -28.92 15.42 3.66
N GLN A 6 -29.31 14.82 2.54
CA GLN A 6 -30.28 13.71 2.51
C GLN A 6 -29.67 12.37 2.94
N TYR A 7 -28.35 12.20 2.76
CA TYR A 7 -27.64 10.95 3.02
C TYR A 7 -26.78 11.02 4.29
N MET A 8 -26.59 12.20 4.86
CA MET A 8 -25.71 12.43 6.01
C MET A 8 -26.04 11.52 7.23
N GLU A 9 -27.31 11.35 7.58
CA GLU A 9 -27.69 10.49 8.72
C GLU A 9 -27.41 9.00 8.44
N SER A 10 -27.64 8.54 7.20
CA SER A 10 -27.35 7.16 6.82
C SER A 10 -25.85 6.88 6.71
N GLU A 11 -25.07 7.83 6.21
CA GLU A 11 -23.60 7.74 6.13
C GLU A 11 -22.98 7.68 7.52
N LEU A 12 -23.45 8.53 8.45
CA LEU A 12 -22.99 8.50 9.84
C LEU A 12 -23.33 7.16 10.51
N ALA A 13 -24.56 6.66 10.32
CA ALA A 13 -24.95 5.37 10.86
C ALA A 13 -24.14 4.23 10.24
N LEU A 14 -23.83 4.27 8.94
CA LEU A 14 -22.98 3.29 8.28
C LEU A 14 -21.57 3.30 8.89
N HIS A 15 -20.98 4.49 9.05
CA HIS A 15 -19.68 4.67 9.70
C HIS A 15 -19.64 4.05 11.11
N GLU A 16 -20.65 4.33 11.94
CA GLU A 16 -20.76 3.74 13.29
C GLU A 16 -20.85 2.20 13.27
N HIS A 17 -21.60 1.62 12.32
CA HIS A 17 -21.70 0.18 12.18
C HIS A 17 -20.38 -0.46 11.71
N ILE A 18 -19.68 0.18 10.78
CA ILE A 18 -18.35 -0.28 10.33
C ILE A 18 -17.38 -0.22 11.51
N GLN A 19 -17.36 0.88 12.26
CA GLN A 19 -16.46 1.04 13.41
C GLN A 19 -16.74 0.00 14.51
N ALA A 20 -18.00 -0.40 14.72
CA ALA A 20 -18.35 -1.44 15.68
C ALA A 20 -17.69 -2.81 15.37
N LEU A 21 -17.27 -3.03 14.12
CA LEU A 21 -16.56 -4.25 13.69
C LEU A 21 -15.17 -4.40 14.33
N ASN A 22 -14.55 -3.33 14.83
CA ASN A 22 -13.31 -3.39 15.61
C ASN A 22 -13.38 -4.38 16.78
N GLY A 23 -14.57 -4.54 17.36
CA GLY A 23 -14.82 -5.49 18.44
C GLY A 23 -14.54 -6.95 18.09
N LEU A 24 -14.45 -7.32 16.80
CA LEU A 24 -14.11 -8.69 16.40
C LEU A 24 -12.67 -9.06 16.75
N ALA A 25 -11.72 -8.12 16.70
CA ALA A 25 -10.32 -8.38 17.04
C ALA A 25 -10.16 -8.86 18.49
N ALA A 26 -10.95 -8.30 19.43
CA ALA A 26 -10.94 -8.69 20.83
C ALA A 26 -11.40 -10.14 21.09
N GLY A 27 -12.08 -10.77 20.13
CA GLY A 27 -12.53 -12.15 20.17
C GLY A 27 -12.04 -12.96 18.96
N ALA A 28 -10.85 -12.63 18.42
CA ALA A 28 -10.36 -13.18 17.14
C ALA A 28 -10.43 -14.72 17.08
N THR A 29 -10.02 -15.41 18.15
CA THR A 29 -9.98 -16.88 18.24
C THR A 29 -11.35 -17.52 18.01
N GLU A 30 -12.42 -16.94 18.56
CA GLU A 30 -13.78 -17.46 18.41
C GLU A 30 -14.53 -16.88 17.20
N LEU A 31 -14.27 -15.62 16.84
CA LEU A 31 -15.08 -14.86 15.90
C LEU A 31 -14.57 -14.94 14.47
N TYR A 32 -13.26 -14.97 14.24
CA TYR A 32 -12.71 -15.06 12.87
C TYR A 32 -13.14 -16.34 12.13
N PRO A 33 -13.18 -17.53 12.78
CA PRO A 33 -13.71 -18.73 12.13
C PRO A 33 -15.19 -18.64 11.73
N LEU A 34 -15.97 -17.77 12.38
CA LEU A 34 -17.38 -17.53 12.03
C LEU A 34 -17.49 -16.53 10.89
N LEU A 35 -16.67 -15.48 10.93
CA LEU A 35 -16.59 -14.46 9.90
C LEU A 35 -16.15 -15.04 8.55
N LEU A 36 -15.14 -15.90 8.54
CA LEU A 36 -14.65 -16.60 7.34
C LEU A 36 -15.72 -17.45 6.64
N LYS A 37 -16.81 -17.82 7.32
CA LYS A 37 -17.94 -18.55 6.73
C LYS A 37 -18.96 -17.65 6.05
N GLN A 38 -18.84 -16.33 6.20
CA GLN A 38 -19.73 -15.34 5.60
C GLN A 38 -19.07 -14.79 4.34
N GLU A 39 -19.18 -15.50 3.22
CA GLU A 39 -18.57 -15.06 1.95
C GLU A 39 -19.11 -13.70 1.49
N ASP A 40 -20.42 -13.48 1.61
CA ASP A 40 -21.07 -12.21 1.23
C ASP A 40 -20.51 -11.01 2.01
N PHE A 41 -20.06 -11.22 3.26
CA PHE A 41 -19.49 -10.15 4.08
C PHE A 41 -18.23 -9.54 3.47
N TRP A 42 -17.34 -10.37 2.91
CA TRP A 42 -16.10 -9.88 2.29
C TRP A 42 -16.37 -9.14 0.98
N ILE A 43 -17.41 -9.55 0.26
CA ILE A 43 -17.88 -8.86 -0.94
C ILE A 43 -18.43 -7.47 -0.56
N ASP A 44 -19.23 -7.38 0.49
CA ASP A 44 -19.75 -6.10 1.00
C ASP A 44 -18.60 -5.20 1.48
N LEU A 45 -17.60 -5.76 2.17
CA LEU A 45 -16.41 -5.03 2.61
C LEU A 45 -15.64 -4.43 1.41
N ALA A 46 -15.47 -5.20 0.33
CA ALA A 46 -14.85 -4.73 -0.90
C ALA A 46 -15.65 -3.60 -1.58
N GLN A 47 -16.98 -3.67 -1.54
CA GLN A 47 -17.83 -2.58 -2.03
C GLN A 47 -17.65 -1.30 -1.20
N LEU A 48 -17.55 -1.42 0.12
CA LEU A 48 -17.30 -0.28 1.02
C LEU A 48 -15.91 0.35 0.80
N LEU A 49 -14.90 -0.45 0.47
CA LEU A 49 -13.57 0.06 0.06
C LEU A 49 -13.60 0.86 -1.24
N SER A 50 -14.61 0.64 -2.09
CA SER A 50 -14.82 1.36 -3.35
C SER A 50 -15.87 2.47 -3.24
N HIS A 51 -16.31 2.80 -2.03
CA HIS A 51 -17.42 3.72 -1.78
C HIS A 51 -17.07 5.16 -2.22
N GLU A 52 -18.06 5.89 -2.72
CA GLU A 52 -17.88 7.27 -3.22
C GLU A 52 -17.41 8.23 -2.12
N ASN A 53 -17.86 8.03 -0.88
CA ASN A 53 -17.38 8.73 0.29
C ASN A 53 -16.07 8.09 0.81
N ALA A 54 -14.95 8.81 0.68
CA ALA A 54 -13.63 8.33 1.08
C ALA A 54 -13.54 7.98 2.57
N ASP A 55 -14.30 8.67 3.43
CA ASP A 55 -14.35 8.40 4.87
C ASP A 55 -14.83 6.97 5.17
N VAL A 56 -15.79 6.46 4.38
CA VAL A 56 -16.31 5.09 4.52
C VAL A 56 -15.20 4.08 4.24
N SER A 57 -14.49 4.23 3.11
CA SER A 57 -13.36 3.37 2.77
C SER A 57 -12.24 3.45 3.80
N GLN A 58 -11.90 4.65 4.29
CA GLN A 58 -10.89 4.83 5.34
C GLN A 58 -11.27 4.11 6.65
N THR A 59 -12.55 4.14 7.02
CA THR A 59 -13.05 3.44 8.21
C THR A 59 -12.89 1.94 8.08
N VAL A 60 -13.17 1.38 6.90
CA VAL A 60 -12.95 -0.04 6.63
C VAL A 60 -11.47 -0.40 6.70
N ILE A 61 -10.58 0.43 6.16
CA ILE A 61 -9.13 0.22 6.24
C ILE A 61 -8.68 0.18 7.71
N LYS A 62 -9.15 1.10 8.56
CA LYS A 62 -8.86 1.11 10.00
C LYS A 62 -9.32 -0.17 10.71
N VAL A 63 -10.52 -0.67 10.37
CA VAL A 63 -11.01 -1.96 10.89
C VAL A 63 -10.06 -3.10 10.49
N LEU A 64 -9.64 -3.14 9.22
CA LEU A 64 -8.71 -4.16 8.73
C LEU A 64 -7.34 -4.06 9.40
N VAL A 65 -6.84 -2.85 9.67
CA VAL A 65 -5.61 -2.63 10.45
C VAL A 65 -5.72 -3.29 11.83
N GLU A 66 -6.78 -2.98 12.58
CA GLU A 66 -6.99 -3.56 13.92
C GLU A 66 -7.15 -5.09 13.88
N TRP A 67 -7.84 -5.60 12.85
CA TRP A 67 -8.06 -7.04 12.71
C TRP A 67 -6.80 -7.85 12.41
N LEU A 68 -5.80 -7.19 11.81
CA LEU A 68 -4.55 -7.79 11.38
C LEU A 68 -3.37 -7.40 12.27
N ASP A 69 -3.59 -6.57 13.30
CA ASP A 69 -2.54 -6.10 14.20
C ASP A 69 -1.98 -7.25 15.05
N PRO A 70 -0.71 -7.67 14.82
CA PRO A 70 -0.10 -8.77 15.57
C PRO A 70 0.13 -8.46 17.05
N SER A 71 -0.02 -7.21 17.49
CA SER A 71 0.01 -6.81 18.89
C SER A 71 -1.34 -6.99 19.61
N LEU A 72 -2.43 -7.06 18.86
CA LEU A 72 -3.80 -7.22 19.37
C LEU A 72 -4.30 -8.66 19.30
N ILE A 73 -3.80 -9.45 18.34
CA ILE A 73 -4.28 -10.80 18.06
C ILE A 73 -3.19 -11.86 18.27
N GLU A 74 -3.57 -13.03 18.79
CA GLU A 74 -2.68 -14.18 18.85
C GLU A 74 -2.59 -14.86 17.47
N THR A 75 -1.36 -15.17 17.02
CA THR A 75 -1.15 -15.87 15.75
C THR A 75 -1.69 -17.30 15.82
N THR A 76 -2.85 -17.51 15.20
CA THR A 76 -3.57 -18.79 15.11
C THR A 76 -3.88 -19.12 13.66
N GLU A 77 -4.25 -20.36 13.35
CA GLU A 77 -4.66 -20.77 11.99
C GLU A 77 -5.78 -19.88 11.44
N SER A 78 -6.77 -19.54 12.26
CA SER A 78 -7.86 -18.64 11.86
C SER A 78 -7.43 -17.21 11.57
N VAL A 79 -6.42 -16.69 12.27
CA VAL A 79 -5.83 -15.38 11.95
C VAL A 79 -5.11 -15.44 10.61
N MET A 80 -4.38 -16.52 10.34
CA MET A 80 -3.71 -16.72 9.06
C MET A 80 -4.72 -16.82 7.91
N ASP A 81 -5.81 -17.55 8.09
CA ASP A 81 -6.87 -17.68 7.08
C ASP A 81 -7.60 -16.35 6.86
N LEU A 82 -7.82 -15.56 7.92
CA LEU A 82 -8.36 -14.20 7.79
C LEU A 82 -7.42 -13.28 7.04
N ALA A 83 -6.12 -13.31 7.33
CA ALA A 83 -5.11 -12.53 6.63
C ALA A 83 -5.07 -12.87 5.13
N LYS A 84 -5.17 -14.16 4.78
CA LYS A 84 -5.29 -14.58 3.37
C LYS A 84 -6.55 -14.06 2.72
N GLN A 85 -7.70 -14.14 3.39
CA GLN A 85 -8.97 -13.65 2.86
C GLN A 85 -8.93 -12.13 2.64
N ALA A 86 -8.37 -11.38 3.59
CA ALA A 86 -8.16 -9.94 3.47
C ALA A 86 -7.18 -9.62 2.33
N ALA A 87 -6.10 -10.39 2.20
CA ALA A 87 -5.13 -10.22 1.11
C ALA A 87 -5.75 -10.49 -0.28
N ASP A 88 -6.57 -11.53 -0.40
CA ASP A 88 -7.22 -11.91 -1.66
C ASP A 88 -8.32 -10.93 -2.07
N THR A 89 -9.11 -10.44 -1.11
CA THR A 89 -10.31 -9.63 -1.42
C THR A 89 -10.08 -8.12 -1.35
N CYS A 90 -9.21 -7.65 -0.45
CA CYS A 90 -9.18 -6.23 -0.09
C CYS A 90 -7.94 -5.48 -0.59
N VAL A 91 -6.78 -6.13 -0.66
CA VAL A 91 -5.48 -5.44 -0.84
C VAL A 91 -5.42 -4.59 -2.11
N ASP A 92 -5.94 -5.07 -3.24
CA ASP A 92 -5.98 -4.28 -4.48
C ASP A 92 -6.78 -2.97 -4.31
N LEU A 93 -7.93 -3.03 -3.62
CA LEU A 93 -8.79 -1.88 -3.38
C LEU A 93 -8.23 -0.94 -2.31
N VAL A 94 -7.60 -1.49 -1.27
CA VAL A 94 -6.91 -0.72 -0.23
C VAL A 94 -5.77 0.09 -0.87
N VAL A 95 -4.94 -0.53 -1.72
CA VAL A 95 -3.86 0.15 -2.44
C VAL A 95 -4.41 1.17 -3.44
N ALA A 96 -5.55 0.91 -4.07
CA ALA A 96 -6.20 1.87 -4.96
C ALA A 96 -6.67 3.14 -4.23
N ASN A 97 -7.00 3.07 -2.93
CA ASN A 97 -7.40 4.25 -2.17
C ASN A 97 -6.26 5.24 -1.93
N LEU A 98 -4.98 4.84 -2.06
CA LEU A 98 -3.85 5.78 -2.01
C LEU A 98 -4.03 6.94 -2.99
N GLY A 99 -4.42 6.66 -4.24
CA GLY A 99 -4.62 7.71 -5.24
C GLY A 99 -5.69 8.73 -4.87
N ARG A 100 -6.81 8.28 -4.28
CA ARG A 100 -7.88 9.21 -3.83
C ARG A 100 -7.40 10.10 -2.69
N ILE A 101 -6.74 9.48 -1.70
CA ILE A 101 -6.25 10.18 -0.51
C ILE A 101 -5.21 11.23 -0.89
N THR A 102 -4.30 10.92 -1.81
CA THR A 102 -3.24 11.85 -2.22
C THR A 102 -3.69 12.89 -3.24
N ASP A 103 -4.72 12.63 -4.04
CA ASP A 103 -5.26 13.62 -4.99
C ASP A 103 -6.07 14.71 -4.27
N ASP A 104 -6.78 14.36 -3.18
CA ASP A 104 -7.53 15.31 -2.36
C ASP A 104 -6.63 16.40 -1.73
N ASP A 105 -5.31 16.16 -1.60
CA ASP A 105 -4.33 17.16 -1.12
C ASP A 105 -3.96 18.22 -2.16
N ASP A 106 -3.96 17.88 -3.45
CA ASP A 106 -3.50 18.78 -4.53
C ASP A 106 -4.57 19.86 -4.86
N ASP A 107 -5.81 19.67 -4.40
CA ASP A 107 -6.92 20.61 -4.57
C ASP A 107 -6.82 21.88 -3.69
N GLY A 108 -5.77 22.00 -2.85
CA GLY A 108 -5.40 23.25 -2.18
C GLY A 108 -6.41 23.76 -1.14
N ASN A 109 -7.35 22.91 -0.72
CA ASN A 109 -8.39 23.21 0.27
C ASN A 109 -8.03 22.70 1.69
N GLY A 110 -6.79 22.26 1.89
CA GLY A 110 -6.31 21.60 3.12
C GLY A 110 -6.22 22.53 4.34
N ASP A 111 -7.31 22.60 5.11
CA ASP A 111 -7.32 23.07 6.51
C ASP A 111 -7.04 21.91 7.50
N ASP A 112 -7.13 20.65 7.05
CA ASP A 112 -6.97 19.44 7.88
C ASP A 112 -5.66 18.70 7.61
N GLY A 113 -4.54 19.41 7.72
CA GLY A 113 -3.18 19.02 7.28
C GLY A 113 -2.52 17.77 7.91
N ASN A 114 -3.27 16.88 8.57
CA ASN A 114 -2.77 15.61 9.11
C ASN A 114 -3.62 14.38 8.70
N GLN A 115 -4.86 14.55 8.24
CA GLN A 115 -5.81 13.44 8.17
C GLN A 115 -5.52 12.47 7.01
N TRP A 116 -5.03 12.98 5.89
CA TRP A 116 -4.61 12.17 4.75
C TRP A 116 -3.34 11.37 5.07
N SER A 117 -2.39 11.96 5.83
CA SER A 117 -1.19 11.26 6.31
C SER A 117 -1.56 10.08 7.20
N ASP A 118 -2.53 10.25 8.11
CA ASP A 118 -3.03 9.15 8.94
C ASP A 118 -3.65 8.03 8.07
N ALA A 119 -4.42 8.40 7.04
CA ALA A 119 -5.05 7.44 6.14
C ALA A 119 -4.04 6.67 5.27
N VAL A 120 -2.98 7.33 4.79
CA VAL A 120 -1.85 6.68 4.12
C VAL A 120 -1.14 5.74 5.09
N GLU A 121 -0.86 6.17 6.31
CA GLU A 121 -0.22 5.32 7.33
C GLU A 121 -1.06 4.09 7.68
N ASP A 122 -2.40 4.21 7.76
CA ASP A 122 -3.28 3.05 7.96
C ASP A 122 -3.13 2.03 6.82
N ILE A 123 -3.06 2.49 5.56
CA ILE A 123 -2.82 1.62 4.41
C ILE A 123 -1.47 0.91 4.52
N LEU A 124 -0.39 1.65 4.79
CA LEU A 124 0.95 1.09 4.88
C LEU A 124 1.09 0.13 6.07
N THR A 125 0.44 0.45 7.20
CA THR A 125 0.37 -0.41 8.39
C THR A 125 -0.40 -1.70 8.11
N MET A 126 -1.51 -1.64 7.36
CA MET A 126 -2.21 -2.86 6.92
C MET A 126 -1.29 -3.75 6.09
N MET A 127 -0.52 -3.18 5.16
CA MET A 127 0.43 -3.94 4.34
C MET A 127 1.54 -4.55 5.20
N GLU A 128 2.07 -3.80 6.17
CA GLU A 128 3.06 -4.30 7.12
C GLU A 128 2.50 -5.45 7.97
N ASN A 129 1.30 -5.30 8.53
CA ASN A 129 0.64 -6.33 9.31
C ASN A 129 0.47 -7.62 8.49
N LEU A 130 0.02 -7.51 7.24
CA LEU A 130 -0.07 -8.64 6.31
C LEU A 130 1.29 -9.29 6.05
N LEU A 131 2.34 -8.50 5.82
CA LEU A 131 3.70 -9.00 5.60
C LEU A 131 4.28 -9.65 6.88
N GLY A 132 3.95 -9.14 8.06
CA GLY A 132 4.30 -9.74 9.35
C GLY A 132 3.60 -11.07 9.58
N LEU A 133 2.38 -11.21 9.07
CA LEU A 133 1.60 -12.45 9.05
C LEU A 133 1.89 -13.30 7.80
N ALA A 134 2.85 -12.94 6.94
CA ALA A 134 3.12 -13.64 5.69
C ALA A 134 3.95 -14.92 5.90
N MET A 135 3.46 -15.85 6.71
CA MET A 135 3.93 -17.25 6.68
C MET A 135 3.38 -18.00 5.46
N ASP A 136 2.41 -17.41 4.75
CA ASP A 136 1.79 -17.96 3.55
C ASP A 136 2.14 -17.13 2.30
N GLU A 137 2.51 -17.84 1.24
CA GLU A 137 2.98 -17.27 -0.02
C GLU A 137 1.90 -16.46 -0.76
N THR A 138 0.63 -16.77 -0.52
CA THR A 138 -0.50 -16.12 -1.19
C THR A 138 -0.65 -14.66 -0.77
N ILE A 139 -0.38 -14.31 0.49
CA ILE A 139 -0.45 -12.95 1.00
C ILE A 139 0.55 -12.06 0.25
N VAL A 140 1.81 -12.49 0.21
CA VAL A 140 2.89 -11.79 -0.50
C VAL A 140 2.56 -11.66 -1.98
N ALA A 141 2.04 -12.72 -2.60
CA ALA A 141 1.67 -12.71 -4.01
C ALA A 141 0.52 -11.73 -4.32
N SER A 142 -0.45 -11.55 -3.42
CA SER A 142 -1.52 -10.57 -3.59
C SER A 142 -1.00 -9.14 -3.50
N ILE A 143 -0.22 -8.80 -2.47
CA ILE A 143 0.42 -7.48 -2.35
C ILE A 143 1.27 -7.17 -3.58
N ALA A 144 2.00 -8.17 -4.09
CA ALA A 144 2.93 -7.98 -5.19
C ALA A 144 2.30 -7.67 -6.56
N LYS A 145 1.02 -8.04 -6.73
CA LYS A 145 0.26 -7.76 -7.96
C LYS A 145 -0.31 -6.34 -7.99
N THR A 146 -0.36 -5.68 -6.85
CA THR A 146 -0.86 -4.32 -6.73
C THR A 146 0.16 -3.31 -7.28
N PRO A 147 -0.25 -2.07 -7.59
CA PRO A 147 0.67 -0.99 -7.93
C PRO A 147 1.40 -0.39 -6.71
N LEU A 148 1.34 -0.99 -5.52
CA LEU A 148 1.95 -0.45 -4.30
C LEU A 148 3.44 -0.17 -4.47
N ILE A 149 4.19 -1.09 -5.10
CA ILE A 149 5.63 -0.89 -5.35
C ILE A 149 5.90 0.39 -6.14
N SER A 150 5.05 0.71 -7.12
CA SER A 150 5.17 1.93 -7.90
C SER A 150 4.99 3.16 -7.01
N TRP A 151 3.98 3.15 -6.15
CA TRP A 151 3.73 4.25 -5.23
C TRP A 151 4.89 4.44 -4.24
N LEU A 152 5.38 3.37 -3.61
CA LEU A 152 6.49 3.44 -2.65
C LEU A 152 7.76 4.01 -3.30
N VAL A 153 8.10 3.58 -4.51
CA VAL A 153 9.28 4.07 -5.24
C VAL A 153 9.10 5.53 -5.64
N GLU A 154 7.89 5.95 -6.03
CA GLU A 154 7.59 7.35 -6.33
C GLU A 154 7.81 8.24 -5.10
N GLN A 155 7.36 7.83 -3.92
CA GLN A 155 7.59 8.56 -2.67
C GLN A 155 9.09 8.70 -2.35
N ILE A 156 9.88 7.64 -2.49
CA ILE A 156 11.33 7.66 -2.26
C ILE A 156 12.05 8.59 -3.26
N SER A 157 11.56 8.63 -4.50
CA SER A 157 12.13 9.47 -5.55
C SER A 157 11.78 10.96 -5.40
N THR A 158 10.65 11.26 -4.76
CA THR A 158 10.12 12.61 -4.61
C THR A 158 10.91 13.38 -3.57
N SER A 159 11.37 14.57 -3.94
CA SER A 159 12.10 15.43 -3.01
C SER A 159 11.18 15.87 -1.88
N GLU A 160 11.63 15.72 -0.63
CA GLU A 160 10.89 16.14 0.58
C GLU A 160 9.53 15.45 0.78
N SER A 161 9.31 14.25 0.19
CA SER A 161 8.16 13.41 0.55
C SER A 161 8.24 13.01 2.03
N GLU A 162 7.16 13.23 2.76
CA GLU A 162 7.04 12.83 4.17
C GLU A 162 6.93 11.31 4.35
N PHE A 163 6.50 10.57 3.32
CA PHE A 163 6.41 9.11 3.34
C PHE A 163 7.67 8.43 2.81
N ALA A 164 8.73 9.15 2.44
CA ALA A 164 9.94 8.54 1.90
C ALA A 164 10.52 7.50 2.87
N ASP A 165 10.54 7.81 4.16
CA ASP A 165 11.10 6.93 5.20
C ASP A 165 10.24 5.67 5.38
N ARG A 166 8.93 5.87 5.58
CA ARG A 166 7.96 4.78 5.70
C ARG A 166 7.89 3.89 4.47
N SER A 167 7.96 4.50 3.29
CA SER A 167 7.97 3.79 2.01
C SER A 167 9.21 2.92 1.86
N THR A 168 10.36 3.42 2.32
CA THR A 168 11.62 2.67 2.29
C THR A 168 11.59 1.47 3.24
N GLU A 169 11.03 1.64 4.44
CA GLU A 169 10.84 0.55 5.40
C GLU A 169 9.96 -0.55 4.82
N LEU A 170 8.77 -0.20 4.33
CA LEU A 170 7.84 -1.18 3.76
C LEU A 170 8.41 -1.83 2.50
N LEU A 171 9.10 -1.07 1.65
CA LEU A 171 9.78 -1.61 0.47
C LEU A 171 10.87 -2.63 0.87
N ALA A 172 11.65 -2.33 1.92
CA ALA A 172 12.65 -3.25 2.44
C ALA A 172 12.01 -4.53 3.00
N LEU A 173 10.90 -4.42 3.75
CA LEU A 173 10.16 -5.57 4.27
C LEU A 173 9.59 -6.44 3.14
N LEU A 174 9.04 -5.79 2.12
CA LEU A 174 8.48 -6.43 0.95
C LEU A 174 9.58 -7.15 0.17
N TRP A 175 10.66 -6.47 -0.23
CA TRP A 175 11.73 -7.07 -1.05
C TRP A 175 12.51 -8.18 -0.35
N GLN A 176 12.52 -8.21 0.97
CA GLN A 176 13.09 -9.31 1.75
C GLN A 176 12.31 -10.63 1.60
N GLN A 177 11.05 -10.60 1.15
CA GLN A 177 10.26 -11.82 0.98
C GLN A 177 10.83 -12.67 -0.17
N PRO A 178 11.37 -13.88 0.10
CA PRO A 178 12.05 -14.69 -0.92
C PRO A 178 11.16 -15.03 -2.13
N LEU A 179 9.86 -15.20 -1.87
CA LEU A 179 8.87 -15.69 -2.83
C LEU A 179 8.58 -14.72 -3.97
N LEU A 180 8.78 -13.42 -3.76
CA LEU A 180 8.59 -12.39 -4.79
C LEU A 180 9.51 -12.63 -5.99
N TRP A 181 10.69 -13.18 -5.71
CA TRP A 181 11.73 -13.43 -6.69
C TRP A 181 11.60 -14.82 -7.32
N GLU A 182 11.13 -15.80 -6.55
CA GLU A 182 10.91 -17.17 -7.02
C GLU A 182 9.72 -17.25 -7.99
N ASN A 183 8.64 -16.53 -7.70
CA ASN A 183 7.47 -16.42 -8.57
C ASN A 183 7.64 -15.40 -9.69
N ASN A 184 8.82 -14.78 -9.76
CA ASN A 184 9.21 -13.98 -10.90
C ASN A 184 8.35 -12.73 -11.12
N THR A 185 7.68 -12.26 -10.07
CA THR A 185 6.71 -11.17 -10.12
C THR A 185 7.39 -9.87 -10.57
N TRP A 186 8.64 -9.64 -10.17
CA TRP A 186 9.37 -8.38 -10.44
C TRP A 186 10.74 -8.59 -11.09
N LYS A 187 10.78 -9.26 -12.24
CA LYS A 187 12.01 -9.41 -13.05
C LYS A 187 12.63 -8.09 -13.50
N GLU A 188 11.83 -7.03 -13.65
CA GLU A 188 12.24 -5.80 -14.31
C GLU A 188 12.03 -4.58 -13.40
N LEU A 189 12.76 -4.55 -12.28
CA LEU A 189 12.76 -3.40 -11.34
C LEU A 189 13.19 -2.08 -11.99
N THR A 190 13.89 -2.13 -13.12
CA THR A 190 14.35 -0.94 -13.85
C THR A 190 13.26 -0.29 -14.71
N ARG A 191 12.09 -0.95 -14.86
CA ARG A 191 10.97 -0.45 -15.65
C ARG A 191 9.62 -0.79 -15.02
N ILE A 192 9.46 -0.49 -13.73
CA ILE A 192 8.15 -0.61 -13.10
C ILE A 192 7.21 0.47 -13.66
N PRO A 193 5.92 0.19 -13.88
CA PRO A 193 4.96 1.22 -14.29
C PRO A 193 4.82 2.28 -13.20
N LYS A 194 4.44 3.50 -13.57
CA LYS A 194 4.02 4.52 -12.58
C LYS A 194 2.77 4.07 -11.82
N TYR A 195 2.61 4.56 -10.60
CA TYR A 195 1.41 4.28 -9.82
C TYR A 195 0.18 4.79 -10.56
N THR A 196 -0.87 3.98 -10.52
CA THR A 196 -2.21 4.36 -10.98
C THR A 196 -3.21 3.78 -10.00
N SER A 197 -4.23 4.55 -9.67
CA SER A 197 -5.38 4.05 -8.92
C SER A 197 -6.48 3.62 -9.88
N SER A 198 -7.15 2.51 -9.59
CA SER A 198 -8.38 2.11 -10.28
C SER A 198 -9.61 2.89 -9.82
N LEU A 199 -9.51 3.65 -8.72
CA LEU A 199 -10.60 4.44 -8.14
C LEU A 199 -10.55 5.92 -8.54
N VAL A 200 -9.47 6.35 -9.19
CA VAL A 200 -9.30 7.72 -9.71
C VAL A 200 -9.26 7.69 -11.22
N GLU A 201 -10.03 8.56 -11.87
CA GLU A 201 -9.92 8.75 -13.32
C GLU A 201 -8.61 9.46 -13.67
N THR A 202 -7.74 8.79 -14.44
CA THR A 202 -6.53 9.43 -14.95
C THR A 202 -6.91 10.45 -16.03
N PRO A 203 -6.46 11.72 -15.93
CA PRO A 203 -6.74 12.72 -16.95
C PRO A 203 -6.19 12.28 -18.31
N GLU A 204 -6.99 12.41 -19.38
CA GLU A 204 -6.49 12.13 -20.74
C GLU A 204 -5.28 13.03 -21.05
N PRO A 205 -4.19 12.48 -21.61
CA PRO A 205 -3.01 13.26 -21.94
C PRO A 205 -3.39 14.35 -22.95
N VAL A 206 -3.28 15.62 -22.53
CA VAL A 206 -3.55 16.76 -23.42
C VAL A 206 -2.51 16.74 -24.55
N PRO A 207 -2.91 16.58 -25.82
CA PRO A 207 -1.95 16.52 -26.91
C PRO A 207 -1.16 17.83 -26.98
N ASN A 208 0.16 17.73 -26.87
CA ASN A 208 1.07 18.86 -26.94
C ASN A 208 0.91 19.54 -28.30
N LYS A 209 0.41 20.78 -28.32
CA LYS A 209 0.19 21.55 -29.56
C LYS A 209 1.49 22.11 -30.15
N ASN A 210 2.63 21.88 -29.50
CA ASN A 210 3.93 22.36 -29.94
C ASN A 210 4.76 21.17 -30.46
N GLY A 211 4.84 21.04 -31.79
CA GLY A 211 5.47 19.92 -32.49
C GLY A 211 6.99 19.83 -32.33
N ASN A 212 7.45 19.30 -31.20
CA ASN A 212 8.78 18.72 -30.99
C ASN A 212 8.59 17.39 -30.26
N ASP A 213 8.22 16.34 -31.02
CA ASP A 213 7.56 15.13 -30.51
C ASP A 213 8.48 14.03 -29.91
N ASP A 214 9.80 14.26 -29.81
CA ASP A 214 10.74 13.18 -29.42
C ASP A 214 11.43 13.34 -28.05
N ASP A 215 11.46 14.52 -27.42
CA ASP A 215 12.21 14.75 -26.15
C ASP A 215 11.33 14.93 -24.89
N ASP A 216 10.00 15.05 -25.01
CA ASP A 216 9.11 15.46 -23.90
C ASP A 216 7.97 14.45 -23.64
N LYS A 217 8.15 13.17 -23.97
CA LYS A 217 7.19 12.14 -23.54
C LYS A 217 7.43 11.84 -22.05
N PRO A 218 6.43 12.06 -21.17
CA PRO A 218 6.58 11.70 -19.76
C PRO A 218 6.89 10.19 -19.69
N THR A 219 7.95 9.84 -18.98
CA THR A 219 8.33 8.44 -18.78
C THR A 219 7.18 7.72 -18.06
N THR A 220 6.65 6.66 -18.67
CA THR A 220 5.55 5.86 -18.11
C THR A 220 6.03 4.81 -17.11
N THR A 221 7.34 4.71 -16.95
CA THR A 221 8.02 3.73 -16.09
C THR A 221 9.04 4.42 -15.20
N ILE A 222 9.36 3.79 -14.07
CA ILE A 222 10.37 4.23 -13.10
C ILE A 222 11.42 3.13 -12.97
N ASP A 223 12.69 3.55 -12.82
CA ASP A 223 13.79 2.66 -12.49
C ASP A 223 13.97 2.63 -10.96
N ALA A 224 13.39 1.62 -10.31
CA ALA A 224 13.43 1.50 -8.85
C ALA A 224 14.86 1.29 -8.33
N LEU A 225 15.73 0.62 -9.09
CA LEU A 225 17.13 0.42 -8.68
C LEU A 225 17.90 1.74 -8.73
N GLU A 226 17.70 2.54 -9.77
CA GLU A 226 18.31 3.88 -9.85
C GLU A 226 17.82 4.79 -8.72
N VAL A 227 16.52 4.78 -8.41
CA VAL A 227 15.95 5.55 -7.30
C VAL A 227 16.63 5.21 -5.98
N ILE A 228 16.75 3.92 -5.65
CA ILE A 228 17.39 3.48 -4.40
C ILE A 228 18.89 3.83 -4.41
N LEU A 229 19.59 3.64 -5.52
CA LEU A 229 21.01 3.99 -5.64
C LEU A 229 21.24 5.50 -5.45
N GLN A 230 20.37 6.34 -6.00
CA GLN A 230 20.41 7.79 -5.80
C GLN A 230 20.12 8.18 -4.35
N ALA A 231 19.15 7.51 -3.70
CA ALA A 231 18.83 7.73 -2.29
C ALA A 231 20.02 7.37 -1.39
N VAL A 232 20.67 6.21 -1.61
CA VAL A 232 21.90 5.81 -0.90
C VAL A 232 23.05 6.78 -1.17
N ALA A 233 23.18 7.29 -2.40
CA ALA A 233 24.25 8.21 -2.78
C ALA A 233 24.25 9.53 -2.00
N LYS A 234 23.11 9.95 -1.44
CA LYS A 234 23.00 11.12 -0.54
C LYS A 234 23.92 10.98 0.67
N PHE A 235 24.16 9.75 1.15
CA PHE A 235 24.98 9.45 2.33
C PHE A 235 26.44 9.10 2.00
N ARG A 236 26.86 9.11 0.72
CA ARG A 236 28.23 8.73 0.32
C ARG A 236 29.32 9.60 0.94
N LYS A 237 29.04 10.89 1.14
CA LYS A 237 30.01 11.89 1.65
C LYS A 237 29.59 12.50 2.99
N LYS A 238 28.39 12.19 3.49
CA LYS A 238 27.81 12.69 4.72
C LYS A 238 27.25 11.49 5.47
N GLN A 239 27.70 11.28 6.70
CA GLN A 239 27.09 10.26 7.56
C GLN A 239 25.67 10.69 7.96
N PRO A 240 24.75 9.74 8.16
CA PRO A 240 23.46 10.03 8.78
C PRO A 240 23.68 10.73 10.13
N SER A 241 22.83 11.71 10.40
CA SER A 241 22.96 12.69 11.49
C SER A 241 21.90 12.54 12.58
N SER A 242 20.90 11.68 12.35
CA SER A 242 19.86 11.28 13.30
C SER A 242 19.68 9.76 13.26
N GLU A 243 19.01 9.19 14.27
CA GLU A 243 18.60 7.78 14.29
C GLU A 243 17.67 7.45 13.11
N MET A 244 16.70 8.33 12.82
CA MET A 244 15.84 8.24 11.64
C MET A 244 16.63 8.18 10.31
N GLU A 245 17.67 9.01 10.10
CA GLU A 245 18.52 8.93 8.90
C GLU A 245 19.35 7.62 8.86
N VAL A 246 19.68 7.04 10.03
CA VAL A 246 20.35 5.73 10.11
C VAL A 246 19.39 4.64 9.66
N ASP A 247 18.19 4.57 10.24
CA ASP A 247 17.18 3.56 9.92
C ASP A 247 16.79 3.62 8.44
N TYR A 248 16.59 4.84 7.90
CA TYR A 248 16.35 5.06 6.48
C TYR A 248 17.46 4.46 5.59
N LEU A 249 18.73 4.73 5.92
CA LEU A 249 19.87 4.22 5.17
C LEU A 249 20.01 2.68 5.30
N GLU A 250 19.73 2.11 6.47
CA GLU A 250 19.74 0.67 6.69
C GLU A 250 18.66 -0.03 5.88
N ASN A 251 17.45 0.55 5.83
CA ASN A 251 16.34 0.04 5.04
C ASN A 251 16.66 0.10 3.52
N LEU A 252 17.23 1.21 3.02
CA LEU A 252 17.70 1.31 1.64
C LEU A 252 18.75 0.23 1.31
N CYS A 253 19.71 0.01 2.19
CA CYS A 253 20.75 -1.00 1.98
C CYS A 253 20.16 -2.41 2.01
N THR A 254 19.19 -2.66 2.88
CA THR A 254 18.50 -3.95 2.98
C THR A 254 17.68 -4.22 1.71
N ALA A 255 16.92 -3.24 1.23
CA ALA A 255 16.20 -3.35 -0.04
C ALA A 255 17.18 -3.64 -1.20
N LEU A 256 18.25 -2.86 -1.32
CA LEU A 256 19.25 -3.04 -2.38
C LEU A 256 19.92 -4.44 -2.31
N ALA A 257 20.28 -4.90 -1.11
CA ALA A 257 20.86 -6.22 -0.92
C ALA A 257 19.88 -7.35 -1.32
N SER A 258 18.61 -7.24 -0.95
CA SER A 258 17.57 -8.20 -1.35
C SER A 258 17.41 -8.25 -2.87
N ALA A 259 17.33 -7.09 -3.54
CA ALA A 259 17.25 -7.03 -4.99
C ALA A 259 18.47 -7.67 -5.68
N LEU A 260 19.69 -7.44 -5.17
CA LEU A 260 20.92 -7.98 -5.78
C LEU A 260 21.09 -9.48 -5.54
N THR A 261 20.73 -9.97 -4.36
CA THR A 261 20.91 -11.39 -3.98
C THR A 261 19.93 -12.29 -4.71
N LEU A 262 18.75 -11.79 -5.06
CA LEU A 262 17.65 -12.60 -5.60
C LEU A 262 17.53 -12.49 -7.13
N VAL A 263 18.04 -11.40 -7.75
CA VAL A 263 18.27 -11.31 -9.21
C VAL A 263 19.41 -12.26 -9.67
N GLY A 264 20.28 -12.69 -8.75
CA GLY A 264 21.48 -13.48 -9.04
C GLY A 264 21.32 -15.01 -9.05
N LYS A 265 20.14 -15.57 -8.73
CA LYS A 265 19.92 -17.01 -8.93
C LYS A 265 19.80 -17.28 -10.45
N PRO A 266 20.68 -18.10 -11.06
CA PRO A 266 20.44 -18.57 -12.41
C PRO A 266 19.09 -19.27 -12.41
N LEU A 267 18.27 -19.03 -13.44
CA LEU A 267 17.19 -19.95 -13.80
C LEU A 267 17.85 -21.31 -14.01
N VAL A 268 17.87 -22.16 -12.97
CA VAL A 268 18.21 -23.56 -13.15
C VAL A 268 17.00 -24.14 -13.86
N ASP A 269 17.23 -24.48 -15.12
CA ASP A 269 16.25 -24.99 -16.09
C ASP A 269 15.19 -25.88 -15.45
N ALA A 270 13.92 -25.48 -15.60
CA ALA A 270 12.76 -26.37 -15.49
C ALA A 270 12.47 -27.02 -16.85
#